data_AF-A0A7K2BXQ6-F1
#
_entry.id   AF-A0A7K2BXQ6-F1
#
_cell.length_a   1.000
_cell.length_b   1.000
_cell.length_c   1.000
_cell.angle_alpha   90.00
_cell.angle_beta   90.00
_cell.angle_gamma   90.00
#
_symmetry.space_group_name_H-M   'P 1'
#
loop_
_entity.id
_entity.type
_entity.pdbx_description
1 polymer ?
#
loop_
_entity_poly.entity_id
_entity_poly.type
_entity_poly.pdbx_seq_one_letter_code
_entity_poly.pdbx_strand_id
1 'polypeptide(L)'
;ASRGVTRERLHVFTTNYERIVEFGADLLGLRVMDRFVGGLEPVFRASRLGIDMHYNPPGIRGEPRYLEGVIRLTKLHGSIDWHQDEIAGQSNRIVRRVFPFGTALGHSATHLNTADSLMIYPNPAKDLETLEYPYAELFRDFATAVCQPNAVLFTYGYGFGDDHINRVVRDMLTIPSTHLVIASYNDAGDRIFNFCNSVANEAQISLLIGPYFGDLSTLVDNYLPQPAIEQTIWKMAKLINRRTANPLSPDSSDLIDPPETDEL
;
A
#
# COMPACT_ATOMS: atom_id res chain seq x y z
N ALA A 1 10.70 -8.19 -4.04
CA ALA A 1 9.64 -9.21 -4.13
C ALA A 1 9.64 -9.74 -5.55
N SER A 2 10.21 -10.94 -5.75
CA SER A 2 10.23 -11.60 -7.04
C SER A 2 8.88 -12.29 -7.26
N ARG A 3 8.29 -12.10 -8.44
CA ARG A 3 6.94 -12.59 -8.76
C ARG A 3 7.05 -13.64 -9.88
N GLY A 4 6.41 -14.79 -9.71
CA GLY A 4 6.20 -15.74 -10.80
C GLY A 4 5.34 -15.11 -11.90
N VAL A 5 5.66 -15.37 -13.17
CA VAL A 5 5.11 -14.68 -14.36
C VAL A 5 3.57 -14.56 -14.36
N THR A 6 2.86 -15.52 -13.76
CA THR A 6 1.40 -15.62 -13.74
C THR A 6 0.68 -14.88 -12.60
N ARG A 7 1.37 -14.45 -11.53
CA ARG A 7 0.70 -13.79 -10.39
C ARG A 7 0.43 -12.31 -10.66
N GLU A 8 -0.55 -11.67 -10.04
CA GLU A 8 -0.70 -10.22 -10.17
C GLU A 8 0.26 -9.47 -9.23
N ARG A 9 0.51 -8.17 -9.50
CA ARG A 9 1.26 -7.33 -8.55
C ARG A 9 0.46 -7.13 -7.28
N LEU A 10 1.15 -7.00 -6.14
CA LEU A 10 0.53 -6.53 -4.91
C LEU A 10 -0.16 -5.20 -5.19
N HIS A 11 -1.45 -5.14 -4.85
CA HIS A 11 -2.27 -3.94 -4.94
C HIS A 11 -2.66 -3.53 -3.54
N VAL A 12 -2.12 -2.40 -3.10
CA VAL A 12 -2.44 -1.77 -1.82
C VAL A 12 -3.61 -0.83 -2.02
N PHE A 13 -4.71 -1.10 -1.32
CA PHE A 13 -5.83 -0.18 -1.20
C PHE A 13 -5.80 0.42 0.19
N THR A 14 -5.94 1.74 0.28
CA THR A 14 -5.99 2.44 1.58
C THR A 14 -7.10 3.46 1.62
N THR A 15 -7.72 3.59 2.78
CA THR A 15 -8.65 4.68 3.13
C THR A 15 -7.92 5.86 3.77
N ASN A 16 -6.64 5.70 4.10
CA ASN A 16 -5.85 6.76 4.70
C ASN A 16 -5.49 7.83 3.67
N TYR A 17 -5.67 9.09 4.07
CA TYR A 17 -5.32 10.26 3.26
C TYR A 17 -3.84 10.63 3.37
N GLU A 18 -3.17 10.20 4.44
CA GLU A 18 -1.74 10.43 4.68
C GLU A 18 -0.85 9.68 3.67
N ARG A 19 0.45 10.03 3.60
CA ARG A 19 1.39 9.55 2.56
C ARG A 19 2.53 8.65 3.07
N ILE A 20 2.33 7.92 4.16
CA ILE A 20 3.29 7.02 4.82
C ILE A 20 3.61 5.83 3.90
N VAL A 21 2.62 5.31 3.15
CA VAL A 21 2.87 4.21 2.20
C VAL A 21 3.80 4.68 1.07
N GLU A 22 3.52 5.85 0.51
CA GLU A 22 4.37 6.46 -0.51
C GLU A 22 5.75 6.81 0.02
N PHE A 23 5.82 7.41 1.21
CA PHE A 23 7.08 7.76 1.87
C PHE A 23 7.93 6.51 2.15
N GLY A 24 7.32 5.43 2.66
CA GLY A 24 7.99 4.15 2.85
C GLY A 24 8.45 3.53 1.54
N ALA A 25 7.66 3.66 0.46
CA ALA A 25 8.06 3.21 -0.86
C ALA A 25 9.29 3.98 -1.37
N ASP A 26 9.31 5.31 -1.21
CA ASP A 26 10.46 6.15 -1.57
C ASP A 26 11.72 5.75 -0.79
N LEU A 27 11.61 5.56 0.54
CA LEU A 27 12.72 5.13 1.39
C LEU A 27 13.30 3.77 0.97
N LEU A 28 12.44 2.85 0.52
CA LEU A 28 12.81 1.49 0.11
C LEU A 28 13.17 1.39 -1.39
N GLY A 29 13.07 2.49 -2.15
CA GLY A 29 13.28 2.49 -3.60
C GLY A 29 12.22 1.68 -4.38
N LEU A 30 11.04 1.49 -3.80
CA LEU A 30 9.91 0.84 -4.45
C LEU A 30 9.24 1.81 -5.42
N ARG A 31 8.75 1.28 -6.54
CA ARG A 31 7.98 2.06 -7.50
C ARG A 31 6.50 1.89 -7.26
N VAL A 32 5.83 3.00 -6.98
CA VAL A 32 4.38 3.06 -6.82
C VAL A 32 3.74 3.30 -8.18
N MET A 33 2.81 2.42 -8.56
CA MET A 33 1.94 2.60 -9.71
C MET A 33 0.54 3.00 -9.22
N ASP A 34 0.13 4.21 -9.55
CA ASP A 34 -1.21 4.73 -9.28
C ASP A 34 -1.81 5.30 -10.58
N ARG A 35 -2.91 6.04 -10.46
CA ARG A 35 -3.59 6.67 -11.61
C ARG A 35 -3.02 8.03 -12.02
N PHE A 36 -1.97 8.52 -11.36
CA PHE A 36 -1.38 9.81 -11.67
C PHE A 36 -0.29 9.67 -12.72
N VAL A 37 -0.38 10.48 -13.78
CA VAL A 37 0.56 10.49 -14.89
C VAL A 37 1.27 11.83 -14.95
N GLY A 38 2.61 11.79 -14.98
CA GLY A 38 3.47 12.95 -15.05
C GLY A 38 4.52 12.95 -13.94
N GLY A 39 5.66 13.60 -14.18
CA GLY A 39 6.74 13.71 -13.20
C GLY A 39 6.75 15.03 -12.42
N LEU A 40 6.37 16.14 -13.08
CA LEU A 40 6.40 17.48 -12.48
C LEU A 40 5.07 17.85 -11.81
N GLU A 41 3.98 17.65 -12.53
CA GLU A 41 2.61 17.89 -12.06
C GLU A 41 1.77 16.67 -12.44
N PRO A 42 1.81 15.59 -11.64
CA PRO A 42 1.08 14.37 -11.95
C PRO A 42 -0.42 14.66 -12.02
N VAL A 43 -1.08 14.17 -13.08
CA VAL A 43 -2.52 14.35 -13.32
C VAL A 43 -3.24 13.01 -13.23
N PHE A 44 -4.34 12.97 -12.50
CA PHE A 44 -5.18 11.78 -12.42
C PHE A 44 -5.74 11.42 -13.80
N ARG A 45 -5.70 10.14 -14.16
CA ARG A 45 -6.31 9.62 -15.38
C ARG A 45 -7.36 8.56 -15.05
N ALA A 46 -8.57 8.78 -15.55
CA ALA A 46 -9.65 7.80 -15.52
C ALA A 46 -9.37 6.57 -16.41
N SER A 47 -8.48 6.72 -17.40
CA SER A 47 -8.16 5.68 -18.36
C SER A 47 -7.61 4.42 -17.68
N ARG A 48 -8.37 3.32 -17.79
CA ARG A 48 -7.97 2.01 -17.25
C ARG A 48 -7.03 1.31 -18.24
N LEU A 49 -5.75 1.66 -18.16
CA LEU A 49 -4.69 0.96 -18.89
C LEU A 49 -4.01 -0.05 -17.97
N GLY A 50 -3.92 -1.30 -18.40
CA GLY A 50 -3.18 -2.37 -17.69
C GLY A 50 -1.67 -2.21 -17.83
N ILE A 51 -1.13 -1.10 -17.33
CA ILE A 51 0.30 -0.76 -17.44
C ILE A 51 1.08 -1.60 -16.43
N ASP A 52 2.27 -2.03 -16.85
CA ASP A 52 3.24 -2.71 -16.00
C ASP A 52 4.67 -2.37 -16.44
N MET A 53 5.63 -2.41 -15.50
CA MET A 53 7.04 -2.14 -15.71
C MET A 53 7.82 -3.44 -15.94
N HIS A 54 8.60 -3.45 -17.02
CA HIS A 54 9.47 -4.54 -17.40
C HIS A 54 10.90 -4.04 -17.61
N TYR A 55 11.86 -4.94 -17.51
CA TYR A 55 13.25 -4.69 -17.90
C TYR A 55 13.75 -5.80 -18.83
N ASN A 56 14.72 -5.46 -19.66
CA ASN A 56 15.38 -6.40 -20.56
C ASN A 56 16.73 -6.78 -19.96
N PRO A 57 16.91 -8.01 -19.45
CA PRO A 57 18.19 -8.43 -18.90
C PRO A 57 19.28 -8.42 -19.99
N PRO A 58 20.49 -7.91 -19.68
CA PRO A 58 21.58 -7.87 -20.65
C PRO A 58 22.00 -9.27 -21.09
N GLY A 59 22.24 -9.46 -22.39
CA GLY A 59 22.77 -10.71 -22.95
C GLY A 59 21.77 -11.82 -23.20
N ILE A 60 20.49 -11.65 -22.83
CA ILE A 60 19.43 -12.63 -23.12
C ILE A 60 18.47 -12.04 -24.15
N ARG A 61 18.40 -12.65 -25.32
CA ARG A 61 17.36 -12.39 -26.32
C ARG A 61 16.11 -13.16 -25.88
N GLY A 62 15.06 -12.46 -25.46
CA GLY A 62 13.84 -13.11 -24.95
C GLY A 62 12.79 -12.13 -24.45
N GLU A 63 11.72 -12.68 -23.86
CA GLU A 63 10.58 -11.93 -23.33
C GLU A 63 10.99 -11.00 -22.17
N PRO A 64 10.45 -9.75 -22.12
CA PRO A 64 10.70 -8.82 -21.03
C PRO A 64 10.43 -9.44 -19.66
N ARG A 65 11.27 -9.13 -18.68
CA ARG A 65 11.08 -9.59 -17.29
C ARG A 65 10.33 -8.53 -16.51
N TYR A 66 9.35 -8.95 -15.72
CA TYR A 66 8.68 -8.04 -14.78
C TYR A 66 9.71 -7.43 -13.83
N LEU A 67 9.63 -6.12 -13.67
CA LEU A 67 10.46 -5.43 -12.71
C LEU A 67 9.99 -5.73 -11.28
N GLU A 68 10.93 -6.08 -10.42
CA GLU A 68 10.69 -6.24 -8.98
C GLU A 68 10.58 -4.90 -8.26
N GLY A 69 9.97 -4.91 -7.07
CA GLY A 69 9.85 -3.69 -6.27
C GLY A 69 8.89 -2.67 -6.86
N VAL A 70 7.85 -3.13 -7.54
CA VAL A 70 6.77 -2.27 -8.05
C VAL A 70 5.44 -2.74 -7.46
N ILE A 71 4.72 -1.82 -6.84
CA ILE A 71 3.41 -2.05 -6.23
C ILE A 71 2.34 -1.19 -6.92
N ARG A 72 1.09 -1.61 -6.84
CA ARG A 72 -0.05 -0.73 -7.17
C ARG A 72 -0.59 -0.09 -5.90
N LEU A 73 -0.89 1.20 -5.94
CA LEU A 73 -1.49 1.93 -4.82
C LEU A 73 -2.76 2.64 -5.29
N THR A 74 -3.86 2.39 -4.57
CA THR A 74 -5.14 3.04 -4.76
C THR A 74 -5.62 3.64 -3.44
N LYS A 75 -5.78 4.96 -3.39
CA LYS A 75 -6.31 5.67 -2.23
C LYS A 75 -7.80 5.91 -2.36
N LEU A 76 -8.62 5.05 -1.75
CA LEU A 76 -10.07 4.99 -1.94
C LEU A 76 -10.80 6.27 -1.50
N HIS A 77 -10.26 6.99 -0.52
CA HIS A 77 -10.84 8.24 0.00
C HIS A 77 -10.05 9.49 -0.41
N GLY A 78 -9.13 9.37 -1.36
CA GLY A 78 -8.27 10.46 -1.80
C GLY A 78 -7.02 10.62 -0.94
N SER A 79 -6.37 11.77 -1.06
CA SER A 79 -5.09 12.03 -0.41
C SER A 79 -4.96 13.51 -0.08
N ILE A 80 -4.20 13.83 0.97
CA ILE A 80 -3.92 15.21 1.38
C ILE A 80 -3.20 16.05 0.30
N ASP A 81 -2.61 15.41 -0.71
CA ASP A 81 -1.90 16.06 -1.81
C ASP A 81 -2.70 16.10 -3.12
N TRP A 82 -3.97 15.66 -3.13
CA TRP A 82 -4.82 15.71 -4.33
C TRP A 82 -5.63 17.01 -4.38
N HIS A 83 -5.57 17.68 -5.52
CA HIS A 83 -6.18 18.99 -5.74
C HIS A 83 -6.98 19.01 -7.04
N GLN A 84 -8.10 19.71 -7.01
CA GLN A 84 -8.91 20.00 -8.18
C GLN A 84 -8.53 21.38 -8.73
N ASP A 85 -7.95 21.41 -9.92
CA ASP A 85 -7.72 22.65 -10.66
C ASP A 85 -8.91 22.91 -11.60
N GLU A 86 -9.54 24.07 -11.48
CA GLU A 86 -10.46 24.60 -12.49
C GLU A 86 -9.66 25.35 -13.57
N ILE A 87 -9.49 24.73 -14.73
CA ILE A 87 -8.90 25.38 -15.90
C ILE A 87 -10.02 25.76 -16.86
N ALA A 88 -10.05 27.03 -17.30
CA ALA A 88 -11.04 27.54 -18.25
C ALA A 88 -11.16 26.62 -19.49
N GLY A 89 -12.31 25.94 -19.61
CA GLY A 89 -12.62 25.05 -20.74
C GLY A 89 -12.27 23.56 -20.54
N GLN A 90 -11.70 23.15 -19.40
CA GLN A 90 -11.53 21.73 -19.04
C GLN A 90 -12.23 21.43 -17.72
N SER A 91 -13.18 20.49 -17.75
CA SER A 91 -13.86 20.00 -16.55
C SER A 91 -12.86 19.32 -15.62
N ASN A 92 -12.80 19.81 -14.37
CA ASN A 92 -12.33 19.10 -13.18
C ASN A 92 -10.99 18.33 -13.35
N ARG A 93 -9.88 19.06 -13.51
CA ARG A 93 -8.54 18.47 -13.61
C ARG A 93 -8.03 18.15 -12.20
N ILE A 94 -7.74 16.88 -11.95
CA ILE A 94 -7.21 16.44 -10.65
C ILE A 94 -5.69 16.30 -10.75
N VAL A 95 -4.97 17.01 -9.90
CA VAL A 95 -3.51 17.05 -9.86
C VAL A 95 -3.00 16.65 -8.49
N ARG A 96 -1.81 16.03 -8.46
CA ARG A 96 -1.10 15.75 -7.21
C ARG A 96 -0.08 16.86 -6.96
N ARG A 97 -0.28 17.64 -5.90
CA ARG A 97 0.61 18.72 -5.47
C ARG A 97 1.60 18.17 -4.45
N VAL A 98 2.81 17.83 -4.89
CA VAL A 98 3.82 17.27 -4.01
C VAL A 98 4.42 18.38 -3.12
N PHE A 99 4.37 18.17 -1.81
CA PHE A 99 5.13 18.94 -0.83
C PHE A 99 6.00 18.00 0.02
N PRO A 100 7.15 18.46 0.54
CA PRO A 100 8.00 17.65 1.42
C PRO A 100 7.25 17.14 2.66
N PHE A 101 7.63 15.95 3.14
CA PHE A 101 7.09 15.43 4.40
C PHE A 101 7.53 16.33 5.56
N GLY A 102 6.62 16.65 6.49
CA GLY A 102 6.91 17.55 7.61
C GLY A 102 6.95 19.05 7.26
N THR A 103 6.43 19.45 6.09
CA THR A 103 6.30 20.87 5.72
C THR A 103 5.45 21.62 6.76
N ALA A 104 5.96 22.74 7.28
CA ALA A 104 5.27 23.55 8.27
C ALA A 104 3.97 24.16 7.73
N LEU A 105 2.96 24.26 8.60
CA LEU A 105 1.70 24.97 8.32
C LEU A 105 2.00 26.43 7.93
N GLY A 106 1.56 26.86 6.76
CA GLY A 106 1.81 28.21 6.25
C GLY A 106 3.02 28.34 5.31
N HIS A 107 3.67 27.23 4.94
CA HIS A 107 4.57 27.22 3.79
C HIS A 107 3.77 27.49 2.50
N SER A 108 4.38 28.13 1.49
CA SER A 108 3.70 28.41 0.21
C SER A 108 3.15 27.16 -0.47
N ALA A 109 3.81 26.00 -0.28
CA ALA A 109 3.31 24.71 -0.77
C ALA A 109 2.17 24.10 0.07
N THR A 110 1.86 24.67 1.24
CA THR A 110 0.71 24.29 2.11
C THR A 110 -0.42 25.32 2.10
N HIS A 111 -0.20 26.48 1.46
CA HIS A 111 -1.23 27.49 1.20
C HIS A 111 -2.12 27.06 0.04
N LEU A 112 -2.79 25.92 0.20
CA LEU A 112 -3.75 25.41 -0.76
C LEU A 112 -5.15 25.73 -0.22
N ASN A 113 -6.02 26.28 -1.08
CA ASN A 113 -7.40 26.52 -0.71
C ASN A 113 -8.05 25.19 -0.35
N THR A 114 -8.61 25.08 0.86
CA THR A 114 -9.25 23.84 1.34
C THR A 114 -10.42 23.42 0.45
N ALA A 115 -11.03 24.38 -0.28
CA ALA A 115 -12.10 24.14 -1.23
C ALA A 115 -11.67 23.29 -2.44
N ASP A 116 -10.38 23.32 -2.79
CA ASP A 116 -9.83 22.60 -3.95
C ASP A 116 -9.26 21.23 -3.55
N SER A 117 -9.32 20.88 -2.26
CA SER A 117 -8.79 19.63 -1.72
C SER A 117 -9.74 18.46 -1.99
N LEU A 118 -9.23 17.41 -2.64
CA LEU A 118 -9.99 16.19 -2.92
C LEU A 118 -9.74 15.12 -1.85
N MET A 119 -10.46 15.27 -0.73
CA MET A 119 -10.50 14.30 0.36
C MET A 119 -11.95 14.00 0.71
N ILE A 120 -12.32 12.71 0.75
CA ILE A 120 -13.64 12.29 1.27
C ILE A 120 -13.56 12.24 2.78
N TYR A 121 -14.05 13.25 3.50
CA TYR A 121 -14.05 13.24 4.96
C TYR A 121 -15.10 12.27 5.55
N PRO A 122 -14.90 11.73 6.76
CA PRO A 122 -15.90 10.95 7.50
C PRO A 122 -17.18 11.74 7.79
N ASN A 123 -18.07 11.85 6.79
CA ASN A 123 -19.39 12.46 6.87
C ASN A 123 -20.49 11.47 6.37
N PRO A 124 -21.79 11.74 6.62
CA PRO A 124 -22.88 10.90 6.10
C PRO A 124 -23.08 10.99 4.57
N ALA A 125 -22.53 12.02 3.92
CA ALA A 125 -22.62 12.24 2.47
C ALA A 125 -21.57 11.47 1.67
N LYS A 126 -20.62 10.80 2.34
CA LYS A 126 -19.55 9.98 1.75
C LYS A 126 -20.04 9.00 0.70
N ASP A 127 -21.19 8.37 0.94
CA ASP A 127 -21.76 7.41 -0.01
C ASP A 127 -22.05 8.07 -1.36
N LEU A 128 -22.49 9.34 -1.38
CA LEU A 128 -22.70 10.08 -2.62
C LEU A 128 -21.37 10.52 -3.24
N GLU A 129 -20.43 11.02 -2.44
CA GLU A 129 -19.11 11.45 -2.93
C GLU A 129 -18.35 10.30 -3.62
N THR A 130 -18.48 9.06 -3.12
CA THR A 130 -17.82 7.89 -3.71
C THR A 130 -18.38 7.47 -5.08
N LEU A 131 -19.57 7.97 -5.44
CA LEU A 131 -20.19 7.75 -6.75
C LEU A 131 -19.72 8.77 -7.79
N GLU A 132 -19.05 9.84 -7.37
CA GLU A 132 -18.55 10.89 -8.24
C GLU A 132 -17.11 10.65 -8.69
N TYR A 133 -16.70 11.38 -9.71
CA TYR A 133 -15.32 11.40 -10.17
C TYR A 133 -14.43 12.12 -9.15
N PRO A 134 -13.26 11.56 -8.75
CA PRO A 134 -12.56 10.40 -9.29
C PRO A 134 -12.88 9.06 -8.62
N TYR A 135 -13.64 9.08 -7.53
CA TYR A 135 -13.79 7.94 -6.61
C TYR A 135 -14.49 6.75 -7.24
N ALA A 136 -15.46 6.99 -8.13
CA ALA A 136 -16.10 5.91 -8.89
C ALA A 136 -15.09 5.03 -9.65
N GLU A 137 -14.01 5.62 -10.18
CA GLU A 137 -12.95 4.88 -10.87
C GLU A 137 -12.05 4.10 -9.91
N LEU A 138 -11.80 4.64 -8.71
CA LEU A 138 -11.00 4.00 -7.67
C LEU A 138 -11.73 2.79 -7.06
N PHE A 139 -13.04 2.91 -6.85
CA PHE A 139 -13.88 1.80 -6.41
C PHE A 139 -14.05 0.72 -7.48
N ARG A 140 -14.06 1.11 -8.77
CA ARG A 140 -14.03 0.15 -9.87
C ARG A 140 -12.73 -0.64 -9.92
N ASP A 141 -11.59 -0.02 -9.61
CA ASP A 141 -10.32 -0.73 -9.47
C ASP A 141 -10.33 -1.70 -8.30
N PHE A 142 -10.87 -1.27 -7.15
CA PHE A 142 -11.01 -2.14 -5.98
C PHE A 142 -11.86 -3.37 -6.30
N ALA A 143 -13.07 -3.16 -6.81
CA ALA A 143 -13.96 -4.25 -7.19
C ALA A 143 -13.34 -5.18 -8.23
N THR A 144 -12.62 -4.64 -9.22
CA THR A 144 -11.89 -5.47 -10.19
C THR A 144 -10.84 -6.36 -9.51
N ALA A 145 -10.06 -5.80 -8.58
CA ALA A 145 -8.96 -6.51 -7.95
C ALA A 145 -9.44 -7.60 -7.00
N VAL A 146 -10.55 -7.38 -6.28
CA VAL A 146 -11.03 -8.30 -5.25
C VAL A 146 -12.11 -9.26 -5.73
N CYS A 147 -13.00 -8.84 -6.64
CA CYS A 147 -14.09 -9.68 -7.17
C CYS A 147 -13.63 -10.55 -8.35
N GLN A 148 -12.59 -11.36 -8.12
CA GLN A 148 -12.09 -12.33 -9.09
C GLN A 148 -11.80 -13.69 -8.43
N PRO A 149 -11.87 -14.81 -9.17
CA PRO A 149 -11.54 -16.12 -8.62
C PRO A 149 -10.12 -16.19 -8.06
N ASN A 150 -9.93 -16.95 -6.97
CA ASN A 150 -8.64 -17.11 -6.27
C ASN A 150 -8.03 -15.79 -5.75
N ALA A 151 -8.85 -14.79 -5.44
CA ALA A 151 -8.40 -13.55 -4.81
C ALA A 151 -8.36 -13.66 -3.28
N VAL A 152 -7.32 -13.08 -2.68
CA VAL A 152 -7.21 -12.92 -1.23
C VAL A 152 -7.17 -11.43 -0.90
N LEU A 153 -8.09 -10.99 -0.06
CA LEU A 153 -8.09 -9.64 0.51
C LEU A 153 -7.58 -9.71 1.94
N PHE A 154 -6.47 -9.05 2.20
CA PHE A 154 -5.91 -8.91 3.55
C PHE A 154 -6.20 -7.50 4.06
N THR A 155 -6.95 -7.38 5.15
CA THR A 155 -7.22 -6.08 5.80
C THR A 155 -6.36 -5.96 7.07
N TYR A 156 -5.81 -4.77 7.29
CA TYR A 156 -5.00 -4.47 8.47
C TYR A 156 -5.45 -3.15 9.09
N GLY A 157 -5.97 -3.20 10.31
CA GLY A 157 -6.47 -2.02 11.03
C GLY A 157 -7.72 -1.38 10.40
N TYR A 158 -8.41 -2.09 9.51
CA TYR A 158 -9.67 -1.61 8.92
C TYR A 158 -10.85 -1.98 9.84
N GLY A 159 -11.54 -0.96 10.36
CA GLY A 159 -12.62 -1.13 11.33
C GLY A 159 -14.00 -1.42 10.74
N PHE A 160 -14.13 -1.68 9.43
CA PHE A 160 -15.39 -1.99 8.74
C PHE A 160 -16.49 -0.93 8.94
N GLY A 161 -16.11 0.34 9.13
CA GLY A 161 -17.05 1.46 9.28
C GLY A 161 -17.52 2.08 7.95
N ASP A 162 -16.95 1.66 6.82
CA ASP A 162 -17.24 2.24 5.50
C ASP A 162 -18.12 1.27 4.69
N ASP A 163 -19.43 1.55 4.64
CA ASP A 163 -20.42 0.64 4.05
C ASP A 163 -20.21 0.42 2.54
N HIS A 164 -19.73 1.42 1.81
CA HIS A 164 -19.41 1.32 0.39
C HIS A 164 -18.25 0.37 0.09
N ILE A 165 -17.22 0.34 0.94
CA ILE A 165 -16.15 -0.66 0.85
C ILE A 165 -16.69 -2.03 1.24
N ASN A 166 -17.44 -2.10 2.35
CA ASN A 166 -18.02 -3.34 2.84
C ASN A 166 -18.95 -3.99 1.81
N ARG A 167 -19.69 -3.22 1.01
CA ARG A 167 -20.52 -3.73 -0.11
C ARG A 167 -19.67 -4.52 -1.12
N VAL A 168 -18.54 -3.95 -1.56
CA VAL A 168 -17.64 -4.64 -2.50
C VAL A 168 -17.01 -5.89 -1.88
N VAL A 169 -16.66 -5.86 -0.59
CA VAL A 169 -16.15 -7.06 0.11
C VAL A 169 -17.22 -8.15 0.22
N ARG A 170 -18.49 -7.80 0.45
CA ARG A 170 -19.60 -8.77 0.42
C ARG A 170 -19.74 -9.38 -0.98
N ASP A 171 -19.65 -8.58 -2.04
CA ASP A 171 -19.71 -9.07 -3.42
C ASP A 171 -18.55 -10.03 -3.72
N MET A 172 -17.33 -9.71 -3.27
CA MET A 172 -16.17 -10.61 -3.37
C MET A 172 -16.45 -11.97 -2.72
N LEU A 173 -17.04 -11.99 -1.53
CA LEU A 173 -17.31 -13.22 -0.77
C LEU A 173 -18.43 -14.08 -1.39
N THR A 174 -19.17 -13.58 -2.39
CA THR A 174 -20.08 -14.42 -3.17
C THR A 174 -19.36 -15.41 -4.09
N ILE A 175 -18.08 -15.16 -4.39
CA ILE A 175 -17.23 -16.03 -5.22
C ILE A 175 -16.57 -17.07 -4.29
N PRO A 176 -16.85 -18.38 -4.41
CA PRO A 176 -16.40 -19.37 -3.41
C PRO A 176 -14.87 -19.55 -3.29
N SER A 177 -14.11 -19.11 -4.28
CA SER A 177 -12.64 -19.22 -4.30
C SER A 177 -11.92 -18.01 -3.71
N THR A 178 -12.66 -17.02 -3.20
CA THR A 178 -12.08 -15.84 -2.56
C THR A 178 -11.89 -16.07 -1.06
N HIS A 179 -10.93 -15.35 -0.47
CA HIS A 179 -10.65 -15.42 0.96
C HIS A 179 -10.41 -14.02 1.53
N LEU A 180 -10.98 -13.75 2.71
CA LEU A 180 -10.81 -12.52 3.47
C LEU A 180 -10.02 -12.81 4.74
N VAL A 181 -8.88 -12.16 4.90
CA VAL A 181 -8.09 -12.19 6.14
C VAL A 181 -8.25 -10.84 6.83
N ILE A 182 -8.71 -10.83 8.07
CA ILE A 182 -8.93 -9.62 8.86
C ILE A 182 -7.92 -9.59 10.00
N ALA A 183 -6.98 -8.67 9.95
CA ALA A 183 -6.07 -8.36 11.05
C ALA A 183 -6.44 -7.01 11.68
N SER A 184 -6.74 -7.01 12.99
CA SER A 184 -7.12 -5.79 13.71
C SER A 184 -6.67 -5.83 15.17
N TYR A 185 -6.33 -4.67 15.72
CA TYR A 185 -5.95 -4.53 17.13
C TYR A 185 -7.11 -4.86 18.07
N ASN A 186 -8.33 -4.45 17.70
CA ASN A 186 -9.56 -4.74 18.42
C ASN A 186 -10.77 -4.78 17.47
N ASP A 187 -11.93 -5.14 18.00
CA ASP A 187 -13.21 -4.92 17.32
C ASP A 187 -13.95 -3.75 17.98
N ALA A 188 -13.69 -2.54 17.49
CA ALA A 188 -14.31 -1.33 18.00
C ALA A 188 -15.82 -1.29 17.65
N GLY A 189 -16.66 -1.58 18.63
CA GLY A 189 -18.12 -1.52 18.49
C GLY A 189 -18.72 -2.71 17.76
N ASP A 190 -18.10 -3.89 17.90
CA ASP A 190 -18.54 -5.18 17.32
C ASP A 190 -18.76 -5.14 15.79
N ARG A 191 -18.12 -4.20 15.09
CA ARG A 191 -18.34 -3.98 13.66
C ARG A 191 -17.78 -5.12 12.83
N ILE A 192 -16.62 -5.65 13.22
CA ILE A 192 -15.99 -6.78 12.52
C ILE A 192 -16.86 -8.02 12.71
N PHE A 193 -17.29 -8.30 13.94
CA PHE A 193 -18.20 -9.42 14.22
C PHE A 193 -19.54 -9.27 13.48
N ASN A 194 -20.14 -8.08 13.51
CA ASN A 194 -21.39 -7.80 12.78
C ASN A 194 -21.24 -7.98 11.27
N PHE A 195 -20.11 -7.55 10.70
CA PHE A 195 -19.80 -7.79 9.29
C PHE A 195 -19.70 -9.29 9.00
N CYS A 196 -18.94 -10.05 9.79
CA CYS A 196 -18.76 -11.48 9.59
C CYS A 196 -20.10 -12.24 9.69
N ASN A 197 -20.92 -11.92 10.68
CA ASN A 197 -22.26 -12.50 10.86
C ASN A 197 -23.23 -12.14 9.72
N SER A 198 -22.99 -11.03 9.02
CA SER A 198 -23.81 -10.62 7.87
C SER A 198 -23.48 -11.40 6.60
N VAL A 199 -22.35 -12.09 6.54
CA VAL A 199 -21.90 -12.87 5.37
C VAL A 199 -22.20 -14.34 5.58
N ALA A 200 -22.68 -15.02 4.53
CA ALA A 200 -23.17 -16.40 4.64
C ALA A 200 -22.07 -17.47 4.78
N ASN A 201 -20.79 -17.15 4.46
CA ASN A 201 -19.73 -18.14 4.33
C ASN A 201 -18.51 -17.84 5.19
N GLU A 202 -18.60 -18.21 6.48
CA GLU A 202 -17.52 -18.04 7.46
C GLU A 202 -16.21 -18.75 7.06
N ALA A 203 -16.28 -19.84 6.28
CA ALA A 203 -15.11 -20.58 5.84
C ALA A 203 -14.17 -19.75 4.93
N GLN A 204 -14.68 -18.67 4.33
CA GLN A 204 -13.89 -17.74 3.52
C GLN A 204 -13.25 -16.62 4.34
N ILE A 205 -13.40 -16.63 5.67
CA ILE A 205 -12.93 -15.56 6.55
C ILE A 205 -11.92 -16.10 7.57
N SER A 206 -10.79 -15.44 7.72
CA SER A 206 -9.82 -15.68 8.80
C SER A 206 -9.69 -14.44 9.68
N LEU A 207 -9.94 -14.60 10.98
CA LEU A 207 -9.90 -13.52 11.96
C LEU A 207 -8.60 -13.57 12.78
N LEU A 208 -7.86 -12.47 12.75
CA LEU A 208 -6.64 -12.22 13.52
C LEU A 208 -6.87 -10.94 14.36
N ILE A 209 -7.65 -11.07 15.43
CA ILE A 209 -8.03 -9.93 16.29
C ILE A 209 -7.25 -9.99 17.60
N GLY A 210 -6.70 -8.84 18.00
CA GLY A 210 -6.06 -8.65 19.29
C GLY A 210 -4.79 -7.83 19.19
N PRO A 211 -4.26 -7.34 20.34
CA PRO A 211 -3.10 -6.46 20.36
C PRO A 211 -1.88 -7.10 19.70
N TYR A 212 -1.72 -8.42 19.84
CA TYR A 212 -0.62 -9.17 19.24
C TYR A 212 -0.66 -9.18 17.70
N PHE A 213 -1.85 -9.30 17.10
CA PHE A 213 -1.98 -9.30 15.63
C PHE A 213 -2.14 -7.90 15.03
N GLY A 214 -2.62 -6.94 15.82
CA GLY A 214 -2.80 -5.55 15.40
C GLY A 214 -1.61 -4.64 15.69
N ASP A 215 -0.59 -5.09 16.42
CA ASP A 215 0.65 -4.35 16.61
C ASP A 215 1.58 -4.55 15.41
N LEU A 216 2.02 -3.45 14.80
CA LEU A 216 2.83 -3.49 13.58
C LEU A 216 4.23 -4.04 13.84
N SER A 217 4.82 -3.71 14.99
CA SER A 217 6.16 -4.19 15.36
C SER A 217 6.14 -5.72 15.47
N THR A 218 5.16 -6.26 16.19
CA THR A 218 4.95 -7.69 16.34
C THR A 218 4.74 -8.39 15.00
N LEU A 219 3.98 -7.78 14.08
CA LEU A 219 3.78 -8.31 12.73
C LEU A 219 5.09 -8.35 11.93
N VAL A 220 5.85 -7.25 11.95
CA VAL A 220 7.13 -7.13 11.23
C VAL A 220 8.16 -8.11 11.77
N ASP A 221 8.32 -8.18 13.09
CA ASP A 221 9.39 -8.94 13.73
C ASP A 221 9.17 -10.45 13.65
N ASN A 222 7.91 -10.92 13.65
CA ASN A 222 7.59 -12.34 13.77
C ASN A 222 6.99 -12.98 12.51
N TYR A 223 6.33 -12.20 11.63
CA TYR A 223 5.53 -12.76 10.53
C TYR A 223 5.96 -12.32 9.13
N LEU A 224 6.50 -11.11 8.99
CA LEU A 224 6.90 -10.62 7.67
C LEU A 224 8.27 -11.21 7.29
N PRO A 225 8.42 -11.71 6.04
CA PRO A 225 9.70 -12.23 5.58
C PRO A 225 10.71 -11.08 5.48
N GLN A 226 11.93 -11.31 5.98
CA GLN A 226 13.01 -10.35 5.79
C GLN A 226 13.23 -10.08 4.30
N PRO A 227 13.24 -8.82 3.85
CA PRO A 227 13.54 -8.49 2.46
C PRO A 227 14.91 -9.05 2.05
N ALA A 228 14.98 -9.78 0.94
CA ALA A 228 16.26 -10.25 0.39
C ALA A 228 17.26 -9.10 0.09
N ILE A 229 16.73 -7.89 -0.12
CA ILE A 229 17.51 -6.65 -0.28
C ILE A 229 18.28 -6.34 1.02
N GLU A 230 17.65 -6.52 2.17
CA GLU A 230 18.24 -6.25 3.48
C GLU A 230 19.40 -7.21 3.78
N GLN A 231 19.26 -8.50 3.40
CA GLN A 231 20.36 -9.46 3.47
C GLN A 231 21.56 -9.04 2.61
N THR A 232 21.30 -8.45 1.44
CA THR A 232 22.36 -7.99 0.52
C THR A 232 23.05 -6.75 1.05
N ILE A 233 22.28 -5.78 1.57
CA ILE A 233 22.78 -4.57 2.22
C ILE A 233 23.60 -4.94 3.47
N TRP A 234 23.12 -5.87 4.29
CA TRP A 234 23.84 -6.36 5.47
C TRP A 234 25.15 -7.07 5.10
N LYS A 235 25.14 -7.92 4.07
CA LYS A 235 26.36 -8.55 3.54
C LYS A 235 27.35 -7.50 3.02
N MET A 236 26.86 -6.48 2.33
CA MET A 236 27.68 -5.37 1.83
C MET A 236 28.27 -4.54 2.97
N ALA A 237 27.48 -4.20 3.99
CA ALA A 237 27.93 -3.52 5.20
C ALA A 237 28.97 -4.34 5.96
N LYS A 238 28.77 -5.67 6.12
CA LYS A 238 29.76 -6.59 6.68
C LYS A 238 31.06 -6.63 5.85
N LEU A 239 30.97 -6.61 4.53
CA LEU A 239 32.14 -6.58 3.64
C LEU A 239 32.90 -5.26 3.73
N ILE A 240 32.19 -4.12 3.82
CA ILE A 240 32.80 -2.80 4.03
C ILE A 240 33.47 -2.75 5.40
N ASN A 241 32.78 -3.19 6.46
CA ASN A 241 33.34 -3.26 7.80
C ASN A 241 34.55 -4.20 7.89
N ARG A 242 34.56 -5.33 7.17
CA ARG A 242 35.75 -6.21 7.10
C ARG A 242 36.91 -5.58 6.33
N ARG A 243 36.64 -4.69 5.37
CA ARG A 243 37.67 -3.94 4.64
C ARG A 243 38.22 -2.78 5.46
N THR A 244 37.42 -2.20 6.35
CA THR A 244 37.83 -1.11 7.25
C THR A 244 38.41 -1.62 8.58
N ALA A 245 38.01 -2.81 9.05
CA ALA A 245 38.46 -3.44 10.28
C ALA A 245 39.48 -4.59 10.02
N ASN A 246 40.65 -4.24 9.48
CA ASN A 246 41.94 -4.84 9.87
C ASN A 246 43.12 -4.08 9.22
N PRO A 247 44.23 -3.82 9.95
CA PRO A 247 44.29 -2.72 10.91
C PRO A 247 45.59 -1.88 10.82
N LEU A 248 45.54 -0.64 11.33
CA LEU A 248 46.65 -0.11 12.14
C LEU A 248 46.23 -0.21 13.61
N SER A 249 46.85 -1.18 14.29
CA SER A 249 46.97 -1.43 15.75
C SER A 249 45.80 -2.04 16.56
N PRO A 250 46.11 -2.90 17.56
CA PRO A 250 45.17 -3.64 18.39
C PRO A 250 44.87 -2.93 19.73
N ASP A 251 43.65 -3.03 20.25
CA ASP A 251 43.37 -3.63 21.57
C ASP A 251 41.90 -3.46 22.02
N SER A 252 41.49 -4.40 22.87
CA SER A 252 40.31 -4.41 23.77
C SER A 252 38.90 -4.59 23.20
N SER A 253 38.48 -5.87 23.24
CA SER A 253 37.30 -6.40 23.96
C SER A 253 36.04 -5.53 24.12
N ASP A 254 34.92 -6.19 23.77
CA ASP A 254 33.54 -6.02 24.26
C ASP A 254 32.55 -5.47 23.24
N LEU A 255 32.07 -6.36 22.35
CA LEU A 255 30.69 -6.27 21.86
C LEU A 255 30.12 -7.70 21.71
N ILE A 256 29.01 -7.92 22.40
CA ILE A 256 28.25 -9.17 22.55
C ILE A 256 27.73 -9.63 21.19
N ASP A 257 28.08 -10.85 20.77
CA ASP A 257 27.46 -11.52 19.63
C ASP A 257 26.00 -11.89 19.96
N PRO A 258 25.04 -11.69 19.03
CA PRO A 258 23.69 -12.21 19.17
C PRO A 258 23.69 -13.75 19.05
N PRO A 259 22.69 -14.45 19.61
CA PRO A 259 22.74 -15.90 19.73
C PRO A 259 22.69 -16.56 18.35
N GLU A 260 23.59 -17.52 18.12
CA GLU A 260 23.51 -18.47 17.03
C GLU A 260 22.21 -19.27 17.18
N THR A 261 21.27 -19.08 16.25
CA THR A 261 20.21 -20.05 16.02
C THR A 261 20.81 -21.17 15.18
N ASP A 262 21.17 -22.27 15.85
CA ASP A 262 21.49 -23.54 15.20
C ASP A 262 20.36 -23.94 14.24
N GLU A 263 20.74 -24.27 13.01
CA GLU A 263 19.87 -24.90 12.03
C GLU A 263 19.43 -26.28 12.54
N LEU A 264 18.12 -26.46 12.71
CA LEU A 264 17.40 -27.73 12.59
C LEU A 264 16.13 -27.52 11.78
#